data_AF-A0A8D8MQN2-F1
#
_entry.id   AF-A0A8D8MQN2-F1
#
_cell.length_a   1.000
_cell.length_b   1.000
_cell.length_c   1.000
_cell.angle_alpha   90.00
_cell.angle_beta   90.00
_cell.angle_gamma   90.00
#
_symmetry.space_group_name_H-M   'P 1'
#
loop_
_entity.id
_entity.type
_entity.pdbx_description
1 polymer ?
#
loop_
_entity_poly.entity_id
_entity_poly.type
_entity_poly.pdbx_seq_one_letter_code
_entity_poly.pdbx_strand_id
1 'polypeptide(L)'
;ISTREREEEYDELGRLYRTCNGDVTVNKCEGKCNSQVQPSVITATGFLKECYCCRESFLRERQMQLTHCYDPDGVRMTDHDSATMEIRLKEPIDCKCYKCGDLVR
;
A
#
# COMPACT_ATOMS: atom_id res chain seq x y z
N ILE A 1 -4.99 -0.97 9.16
CA ILE A 1 -4.28 0.31 9.44
C ILE A 1 -5.00 1.40 8.66
N SER A 2 -5.25 2.56 9.26
CA SER A 2 -5.90 3.69 8.57
C SER A 2 -4.84 4.51 7.83
N THR A 3 -4.99 4.67 6.52
CA THR A 3 -4.18 5.54 5.67
C THR A 3 -5.07 6.56 4.99
N ARG A 4 -4.53 7.73 4.68
CA ARG A 4 -5.26 8.76 3.95
C ARG A 4 -4.85 8.72 2.49
N GLU A 5 -5.81 8.37 1.64
CA GLU A 5 -5.61 8.26 0.19
C GLU A 5 -6.05 9.55 -0.49
N ARG A 6 -5.36 9.91 -1.57
CA ARG A 6 -5.65 11.06 -2.43
C ARG A 6 -5.50 10.63 -3.87
N GLU A 7 -6.50 10.91 -4.69
CA GLU A 7 -6.49 10.64 -6.13
C GLU A 7 -6.92 11.89 -6.90
N GLU A 8 -6.36 12.07 -8.09
CA GLU A 8 -6.65 13.19 -8.99
C GLU A 8 -7.28 12.65 -10.27
N GLU A 9 -8.35 13.30 -10.73
CA GLU A 9 -8.96 13.00 -12.01
C GLU A 9 -8.75 14.17 -12.97
N TYR A 10 -8.38 13.81 -14.20
CA TYR A 10 -8.10 14.74 -15.27
C TYR A 10 -9.17 14.59 -16.36
N ASP A 11 -9.57 15.70 -16.97
CA ASP A 11 -10.48 15.68 -18.11
C ASP A 11 -9.77 15.21 -19.40
N GLU A 12 -10.55 15.03 -20.48
CA GLU A 12 -10.04 14.61 -21.80
C GLU A 12 -9.00 15.58 -22.41
N LEU A 13 -8.93 16.81 -21.89
CA LEU A 13 -7.97 17.84 -22.30
C LEU A 13 -6.72 17.85 -21.39
N GLY A 14 -6.64 16.94 -20.41
CA GLY A 14 -5.54 16.83 -19.46
C GLY A 14 -5.56 17.89 -18.36
N ARG A 15 -6.67 18.59 -18.15
CA ARG A 15 -6.83 19.57 -17.07
C ARG A 15 -7.34 18.86 -15.82
N LEU A 16 -6.89 19.30 -14.65
CA LEU A 16 -7.41 18.79 -13.38
C LEU A 16 -8.91 19.04 -13.33
N TYR A 17 -9.70 17.97 -13.18
CA TYR A 17 -11.15 18.04 -13.03
C TYR A 17 -11.53 18.09 -11.55
N ARG A 18 -10.99 17.17 -10.75
CA ARG A 18 -11.20 17.13 -9.29
C ARG A 18 -10.10 16.37 -8.57
N THR A 19 -9.94 16.64 -7.29
CA THR A 19 -9.08 15.89 -6.38
C THR A 19 -9.94 15.32 -5.25
N CYS A 20 -9.89 14.00 -5.04
CA CYS A 20 -10.63 13.33 -3.99
C CYS A 20 -9.71 12.76 -2.92
N ASN A 21 -10.12 12.80 -1.65
CA ASN A 21 -9.40 12.16 -0.56
C ASN A 21 -10.32 11.44 0.43
N GLY A 22 -9.76 10.48 1.17
CA GLY A 22 -10.51 9.73 2.17
C GLY A 22 -9.60 8.91 3.06
N ASP A 23 -10.05 8.64 4.27
CA ASP A 23 -9.41 7.68 5.16
C ASP A 23 -9.85 6.27 4.78
N VAL A 24 -8.87 5.42 4.49
CA VAL A 24 -9.06 4.04 4.04
C VAL A 24 -8.39 3.11 5.04
N THR A 25 -9.13 2.09 5.48
CA THR A 25 -8.53 1.01 6.26
C THR A 25 -7.96 -0.03 5.31
N VAL A 26 -6.66 -0.29 5.36
CA VAL A 26 -5.98 -1.32 4.57
C VAL A 26 -5.39 -2.42 5.46
N ASN A 27 -5.19 -3.59 4.88
CA ASN A 27 -4.47 -4.69 5.53
C ASN A 27 -2.95 -4.48 5.43
N LYS A 28 -2.22 -5.04 6.40
CA LYS A 28 -0.75 -5.10 6.41
C LYS A 28 -0.28 -6.44 6.95
N CYS A 29 0.91 -6.85 6.55
CA CYS A 29 1.57 -8.02 7.12
C CYS A 29 2.34 -7.65 8.40
N GLU A 30 1.98 -8.26 9.52
CA GLU A 30 2.69 -8.15 10.78
C GLU A 30 2.85 -9.54 11.40
N GLY A 31 4.07 -9.87 11.82
CA GLY A 31 4.36 -11.17 12.39
C GLY A 31 5.81 -11.33 12.81
N LYS A 32 6.08 -12.38 13.60
CA LYS A 32 7.43 -12.78 13.99
C LYS A 32 7.86 -13.97 13.13
N CYS A 33 9.02 -13.85 12.50
CA CYS A 33 9.63 -14.91 11.72
C CYS A 33 10.89 -15.43 12.42
N ASN A 34 11.08 -16.74 12.41
CA ASN A 34 12.26 -17.36 12.98
C ASN A 34 13.49 -16.94 12.18
N SER A 35 14.40 -16.23 12.83
CA SER A 35 15.65 -15.75 12.26
C SER A 35 16.78 -16.03 13.26
N GLN A 36 17.97 -16.32 12.74
CA GLN A 36 19.14 -16.62 13.57
C GLN A 36 20.39 -15.96 13.00
N VAL A 37 21.30 -15.63 13.91
CA VAL A 37 22.65 -15.17 13.59
C VAL A 37 23.64 -16.09 14.31
N GLN A 38 24.68 -16.52 13.61
CA GLN A 38 25.75 -17.36 14.18
C GLN A 38 27.12 -16.78 13.79
N PRO A 39 28.12 -16.79 14.69
CA PRO A 39 29.48 -16.40 14.31
C PRO A 39 30.03 -17.29 13.19
N SER A 40 30.83 -16.72 12.28
CA SER A 40 31.45 -17.47 11.19
C SER A 40 32.80 -16.90 10.79
N VAL A 41 33.79 -17.78 10.64
CA VAL A 41 35.13 -17.45 10.13
C VAL A 41 35.21 -17.48 8.60
N ILE A 42 34.15 -17.95 7.93
CA ILE A 42 34.10 -18.10 6.46
C ILE A 42 33.49 -16.85 5.81
N THR A 43 32.47 -16.26 6.44
CA THR A 43 31.80 -15.05 5.92
C THR A 43 32.61 -13.80 6.25
N ALA A 44 32.82 -12.90 5.28
CA ALA A 44 33.56 -11.65 5.48
C ALA A 44 32.95 -10.74 6.58
N THR A 45 31.66 -10.85 6.86
CA THR A 45 30.98 -10.11 7.93
C THR A 45 31.24 -10.67 9.33
N GLY A 46 31.93 -11.80 9.48
CA GLY A 46 32.15 -12.49 10.75
C GLY A 46 30.93 -13.23 11.30
N PHE A 47 29.81 -13.23 10.56
CA PHE A 47 28.54 -13.83 10.96
C PHE A 47 27.81 -14.43 9.77
N LEU A 48 27.33 -15.67 9.96
CA LEU A 48 26.31 -16.29 9.14
C LEU A 48 24.93 -15.79 9.58
N LYS A 49 24.15 -15.28 8.64
CA LYS A 49 22.83 -14.69 8.89
C LYS A 49 21.74 -15.50 8.18
N GLU A 50 20.78 -16.01 8.93
CA GLU A 50 19.54 -16.61 8.43
C GLU A 50 18.37 -15.73 8.87
N CYS A 51 17.98 -14.81 8.00
CA CYS A 51 16.97 -13.78 8.30
C CYS A 51 15.72 -14.04 7.47
N TYR A 52 14.55 -13.90 8.10
CA TYR A 52 13.25 -14.00 7.44
C TYR A 52 12.35 -12.81 7.85
N CYS A 53 11.68 -12.21 6.86
CA CYS A 53 10.70 -11.13 7.05
C CYS A 53 9.28 -11.63 6.78
N CYS A 54 8.32 -11.20 7.60
CA CYS A 54 6.90 -11.38 7.32
C CYS A 54 6.52 -10.45 6.17
N ARG A 55 6.22 -11.01 4.99
CA ARG A 55 5.83 -10.27 3.79
C ARG A 55 4.56 -10.86 3.19
N GLU A 56 3.92 -10.07 2.35
CA GLU A 56 2.78 -10.47 1.54
C GLU A 56 3.12 -11.69 0.68
N SER A 57 2.25 -12.69 0.72
CA SER A 57 2.29 -13.85 -0.19
C SER A 57 1.27 -13.70 -1.31
N PHE A 58 0.15 -13.05 -1.02
CA PHE A 58 -0.92 -12.77 -1.97
C PHE A 58 -1.51 -11.39 -1.71
N LEU A 59 -1.77 -10.69 -2.81
CA LEU A 59 -2.47 -9.42 -2.85
C LEU A 59 -3.86 -9.61 -3.45
N ARG A 60 -4.84 -8.86 -2.96
CA ARG A 60 -6.16 -8.75 -3.57
C ARG A 60 -6.42 -7.30 -3.94
N GLU A 61 -7.00 -7.11 -5.12
CA GLU A 61 -7.53 -5.81 -5.54
C GLU A 61 -8.87 -5.54 -4.84
N ARG A 62 -9.02 -4.35 -4.27
CA ARG A 62 -10.24 -3.89 -3.62
C ARG A 62 -10.64 -2.52 -4.17
N GLN A 63 -11.88 -2.44 -4.65
CA GLN A 63 -12.53 -1.19 -5.03
C GLN A 63 -13.08 -0.48 -3.79
N MET A 64 -12.92 0.84 -3.76
CA MET A 64 -13.40 1.68 -2.66
C MET A 64 -13.61 3.11 -3.12
N GLN A 65 -14.40 3.85 -2.35
CA GLN A 65 -14.84 5.19 -2.73
C GLN A 65 -14.24 6.24 -1.80
N LEU A 66 -13.62 7.25 -2.39
CA LEU A 66 -13.22 8.49 -1.73
C LEU A 66 -14.42 9.44 -1.72
N THR A 67 -14.67 10.11 -0.60
CA THR A 67 -15.91 10.89 -0.37
C THR A 67 -15.68 12.40 -0.19
N HIS A 68 -14.42 12.85 -0.18
CA HIS A 68 -14.08 14.26 -0.07
C HIS A 68 -13.43 14.73 -1.36
N CYS A 69 -14.27 15.10 -2.33
CA CYS A 69 -13.84 15.62 -3.62
C CYS A 69 -13.89 17.14 -3.66
N TYR A 70 -12.89 17.73 -4.30
CA TYR A 70 -12.72 19.16 -4.45
C TYR A 70 -12.44 19.49 -5.92
N ASP A 71 -12.99 20.60 -6.39
CA ASP A 71 -12.66 21.15 -7.70
C ASP A 71 -11.26 21.80 -7.70
N PRO A 72 -10.75 22.29 -8.86
CA PRO A 72 -9.43 22.92 -8.94
C PRO A 72 -9.29 24.21 -8.11
N ASP A 73 -10.40 24.86 -7.80
CA ASP A 73 -10.45 26.06 -6.95
C ASP A 73 -10.49 25.70 -5.44
N GLY A 74 -10.54 24.41 -5.12
CA GLY A 74 -10.57 23.88 -3.75
C GLY A 74 -11.97 23.89 -3.11
N VAL A 75 -13.03 24.11 -3.89
CA VAL A 75 -14.41 24.06 -3.40
C VAL A 75 -14.87 22.61 -3.34
N ARG A 76 -15.50 22.24 -2.22
CA ARG A 76 -16.00 20.88 -2.02
C ARG A 76 -17.16 20.59 -2.97
N MET A 77 -17.04 19.50 -3.72
CA MET A 77 -18.09 19.02 -4.60
C MET A 77 -19.19 18.34 -3.78
N THR A 78 -20.46 18.64 -4.10
CA THR A 78 -21.63 18.09 -3.39
C THR A 78 -22.61 17.36 -4.30
N ASP A 79 -22.43 17.46 -5.63
CA ASP A 79 -23.24 16.72 -6.59
C ASP A 79 -22.94 15.22 -6.49
N HIS A 80 -23.96 14.38 -6.59
CA HIS A 80 -23.85 12.94 -6.39
C HIS A 80 -22.74 12.29 -7.24
N ASP A 81 -22.60 12.72 -8.50
CA ASP A 81 -21.65 12.12 -9.44
C ASP A 81 -20.21 12.62 -9.24
N SER A 82 -20.04 13.82 -8.68
CA SER A 82 -18.74 14.48 -8.52
C SER A 82 -18.20 14.45 -7.08
N ALA A 83 -19.07 14.19 -6.09
CA ALA A 83 -18.75 14.15 -4.67
C ALA A 83 -18.01 12.88 -4.23
N THR A 84 -18.03 11.82 -5.06
CA THR A 84 -17.32 10.56 -4.77
C THR A 84 -16.50 10.06 -5.95
N MET A 85 -15.40 9.36 -5.67
CA MET A 85 -14.51 8.77 -6.67
C MET A 85 -14.16 7.34 -6.31
N GLU A 86 -14.34 6.41 -7.24
CA GLU A 86 -13.91 5.02 -7.06
C GLU A 86 -12.43 4.86 -7.38
N ILE A 87 -11.69 4.25 -6.46
CA ILE A 87 -10.28 3.87 -6.61
C ILE A 87 -10.09 2.37 -6.44
N ARG A 88 -8.99 1.85 -7.00
CA ARG A 88 -8.57 0.45 -6.84
C ARG A 88 -7.27 0.40 -6.09
N LEU A 89 -7.24 -0.29 -4.96
CA LEU A 89 -6.01 -0.52 -4.20
C LEU A 89 -5.74 -2.01 -4.08
N LYS A 90 -4.47 -2.37 -3.96
CA LYS A 90 -4.03 -3.74 -3.70
C LYS A 90 -3.62 -3.85 -2.24
N GLU A 91 -4.19 -4.80 -1.53
CA GLU A 91 -3.87 -5.06 -0.13
C GLU A 91 -3.54 -6.54 0.10
N PRO A 92 -2.69 -6.86 1.10
CA PRO A 92 -2.37 -8.25 1.42
C PRO A 92 -3.58 -8.99 1.99
N ILE A 93 -3.77 -10.22 1.53
CA ILE A 93 -4.74 -11.17 2.09
C ILE A 93 -4.08 -12.33 2.83
N ASP A 94 -2.80 -12.57 2.56
CA ASP A 94 -2.00 -13.60 3.20
C ASP A 94 -0.55 -13.13 3.34
N CYS A 95 0.11 -13.61 4.39
CA CYS A 95 1.45 -13.19 4.78
C CYS A 95 2.28 -14.41 5.21
N LYS A 96 3.53 -14.48 4.76
CA LYS A 96 4.45 -15.58 5.07
C LYS A 96 5.85 -15.06 5.40
N CYS A 97 6.64 -15.91 6.04
CA CYS A 97 8.04 -15.62 6.31
C CYS A 97 8.88 -15.95 5.07
N TYR A 98 9.55 -14.93 4.54
CA TYR A 98 10.44 -15.07 3.39
C TYR A 98 11.85 -14.66 3.76
N LYS A 99 12.85 -15.35 3.21
CA LYS A 99 14.24 -15.02 3.46
C LYS A 99 14.52 -13.56 3.08
N CYS A 100 15.25 -12.86 3.94
CA CYS A 100 15.63 -11.47 3.72
C CYS A 100 16.57 -11.38 2.51
N GLY A 101 16.36 -10.37 1.65
CA GLY A 101 17.16 -10.17 0.44
C GLY A 101 16.71 -10.97 -0.79
N ASP A 102 15.83 -11.96 -0.62
CA ASP A 102 15.23 -12.66 -1.76
C ASP A 102 14.16 -11.74 -2.39
N LEU A 103 14.35 -11.44 -3.68
CA LEU A 103 13.33 -10.85 -4.54
C LEU A 103 12.34 -11.96 -4.90
N VAL A 104 11.32 -12.14 -4.06
CA VAL A 104 10.14 -12.91 -4.43
C VAL A 104 9.37 -12.04 -5.42
N ARG A 105 9.22 -12.53 -6.65
CA ARG A 105 8.67 -11.79 -7.78
C ARG A 105 7.22 -12.19 -8.02
#